data_AF-A0A7Y5BL48-F1
#
_entry.id   AF-A0A7Y5BL48-F1
#
_cell.length_a   1.000
_cell.length_b   1.000
_cell.length_c   1.000
_cell.angle_alpha   90.00
_cell.angle_beta   90.00
_cell.angle_gamma   90.00
#
_symmetry.space_group_name_H-M   'P 1'
#
loop_
_entity.id
_entity.type
_entity.pdbx_description
1 polymer ?
#
loop_
_entity_poly.entity_id
_entity_poly.type
_entity_poly.pdbx_seq_one_letter_code
_entity_poly.pdbx_strand_id
1 'polypeptide(L)'
;MFDIIVVLNSKSRITNILKPADSNGVYEAAVEIFNKKTNQWLTKKSTFFPDSWSRIKVLKAIRDVAKNPTLRQGNMFEGISDGVKIKGYYDNMDRVNTAFPIR
;
A
#
# COMPACT_ATOMS: atom_id res chain seq x y z
N MET A 1 -5.74 -14.96 -3.86
CA MET A 1 -6.62 -13.86 -3.45
C MET A 1 -5.75 -12.89 -2.65
N PHE A 2 -5.33 -11.78 -3.26
CA PHE A 2 -4.32 -10.90 -2.67
C PHE A 2 -4.97 -9.76 -1.86
N ASP A 3 -4.35 -9.49 -0.71
CA ASP A 3 -4.63 -8.42 0.23
C ASP A 3 -4.48 -7.03 -0.41
N ILE A 4 -5.57 -6.48 -0.93
CA ILE A 4 -5.79 -5.04 -0.79
C ILE A 4 -6.34 -4.86 0.61
N ILE A 5 -5.74 -3.96 1.39
CA ILE A 5 -6.23 -3.50 2.69
C ILE A 5 -7.50 -2.65 2.47
N VAL A 6 -8.53 -3.27 1.90
CA VAL A 6 -9.93 -2.86 1.93
C VAL A 6 -10.71 -4.16 1.71
N VAL A 7 -10.66 -5.08 2.69
CA VAL A 7 -11.76 -6.04 2.82
C VAL A 7 -12.95 -5.18 3.19
N LEU A 8 -13.91 -5.06 2.27
CA LEU A 8 -15.01 -4.07 2.21
C LEU A 8 -15.94 -4.01 3.44
N ASN A 9 -15.61 -4.66 4.56
CA ASN A 9 -16.35 -4.67 5.82
C ASN A 9 -15.50 -5.02 7.06
N SER A 10 -14.15 -5.00 7.01
CA SER A 10 -13.30 -5.32 8.17
C SER A 10 -12.97 -4.07 8.99
N LYS A 11 -13.08 -4.18 10.32
CA LYS A 11 -12.53 -3.17 11.24
C LYS A 11 -11.01 -3.29 11.17
N SER A 12 -10.31 -2.18 10.94
CA SER A 12 -8.86 -2.13 10.99
C SER A 12 -8.39 -0.95 11.82
N ARG A 13 -7.20 -1.08 12.41
CA ARG A 13 -6.55 -0.01 13.17
C ARG A 13 -5.04 -0.15 13.12
N ILE A 14 -4.34 0.98 13.17
CA ILE A 14 -2.92 1.01 13.51
C ILE A 14 -2.79 0.78 15.01
N THR A 15 -1.91 -0.11 15.43
CA THR A 15 -1.66 -0.39 16.86
C THR A 15 -0.32 0.13 17.34
N ASN A 16 0.70 0.13 16.47
CA ASN A 16 2.02 0.65 16.82
C ASN A 16 2.77 1.13 15.57
N ILE A 17 3.44 2.28 15.67
CA ILE A 17 4.41 2.71 14.65
C ILE A 17 5.71 1.94 14.87
N LEU A 18 6.13 1.16 13.88
CA LEU A 18 7.32 0.32 13.94
C LEU A 18 8.56 1.05 13.43
N LYS A 19 8.40 1.88 12.40
CA LYS A 19 9.45 2.78 11.90
C LYS A 19 8.83 4.15 11.66
N PRO A 20 9.35 5.23 12.28
CA PRO A 20 8.85 6.59 12.08
C PRO A 20 9.12 7.03 10.63
N ALA A 21 8.33 7.98 10.14
CA ALA A 21 8.42 8.49 8.76
C ALA A 21 9.86 8.79 8.29
N ASP A 22 10.22 8.38 7.07
CA ASP A 22 11.47 8.80 6.43
C ASP A 22 11.38 10.25 5.92
N SER A 23 12.44 10.70 5.23
CA SER A 23 12.49 12.02 4.59
C SER A 23 11.39 12.27 3.55
N ASN A 24 10.75 11.21 3.03
CA ASN A 24 9.64 11.32 2.10
C ASN A 24 8.28 11.16 2.77
N GLY A 25 8.24 10.92 4.09
CA GLY A 25 7.01 10.75 4.87
C GLY A 25 6.49 9.31 4.94
N VAL A 26 7.18 8.32 4.36
CA VAL A 26 6.75 6.91 4.37
C VAL A 26 7.07 6.30 5.72
N TYR A 27 6.10 5.65 6.37
CA TYR A 27 6.31 5.00 7.67
C TYR A 27 5.88 3.53 7.66
N GLU A 28 6.36 2.74 8.61
CA GLU A 28 5.98 1.34 8.80
C GLU A 28 5.24 1.19 10.13
N ALA A 29 4.09 0.51 10.12
CA ALA A 29 3.29 0.29 11.31
C ALA A 29 2.73 -1.13 11.39
N ALA A 30 2.48 -1.57 12.62
CA ALA A 30 1.65 -2.74 12.89
C ALA A 30 0.18 -2.34 12.77
N VAL A 31 -0.58 -3.11 12.00
CA VAL A 31 -2.02 -2.99 11.88
C VAL A 31 -2.70 -4.25 12.36
N GLU A 32 -3.83 -4.07 13.02
CA GLU A 32 -4.75 -5.15 13.31
C GLU A 32 -5.92 -5.09 12.34
N ILE A 33 -6.25 -6.24 11.75
CA ILE A 33 -7.39 -6.40 10.85
C ILE A 33 -8.31 -7.45 11.48
N PHE A 34 -9.56 -7.07 11.71
CA PHE A 34 -10.55 -7.97 12.27
C PHE A 34 -11.01 -8.99 11.23
N ASN A 35 -10.74 -10.27 11.48
CA ASN A 35 -11.21 -11.39 10.67
C ASN A 35 -12.57 -11.85 11.18
N LYS A 36 -13.63 -11.48 10.46
CA LYS A 36 -15.02 -11.89 10.80
C LYS A 36 -15.25 -13.39 10.76
N LYS A 37 -14.48 -14.16 9.97
CA LYS A 37 -14.65 -15.61 9.84
C LYS A 37 -14.14 -16.36 11.07
N THR A 38 -13.04 -15.89 11.64
CA THR A 38 -12.42 -16.51 12.81
C THR A 38 -12.72 -15.75 14.11
N ASN A 39 -13.39 -14.60 14.02
CA ASN A 39 -13.65 -13.69 15.15
C ASN A 39 -12.37 -13.26 15.90
N GLN A 40 -11.26 -13.12 15.18
CA GLN A 40 -9.94 -12.79 15.73
C GLN A 40 -9.33 -11.56 15.04
N TRP A 41 -8.48 -10.85 15.77
CA TRP A 41 -7.62 -9.81 15.19
C TRP A 41 -6.37 -10.44 14.60
N LEU A 42 -6.05 -10.07 13.37
CA LEU A 42 -4.83 -10.46 12.68
C LEU A 42 -3.89 -9.27 12.65
N THR A 43 -2.70 -9.44 13.22
CA THR A 43 -1.65 -8.41 13.18
C THR A 43 -0.81 -8.58 11.92
N LYS A 44 -0.64 -7.51 11.16
CA LYS A 44 0.24 -7.43 9.98
C LYS A 44 1.14 -6.21 10.09
N LYS A 45 2.31 -6.28 9.44
CA LYS A 45 3.16 -5.10 9.22
C LYS A 45 2.80 -4.49 7.86
N SER A 46 2.74 -3.17 7.78
CA SER A 46 2.42 -2.46 6.54
C SER A 46 3.19 -1.16 6.45
N THR A 47 3.52 -0.77 5.23
CA THR A 47 4.07 0.55 4.92
C THR A 47 2.95 1.48 4.48
N PHE A 48 3.08 2.75 4.83
CA PHE A 48 2.05 3.76 4.63
C PHE A 48 2.60 4.93 3.85
N PHE A 49 1.75 5.46 2.97
CA PHE A 49 2.04 6.71 2.26
C PHE A 49 2.12 7.87 3.25
N PRO A 50 2.75 8.99 2.88
CA PRO A 50 2.82 10.14 3.76
C PRO A 50 1.43 10.61 4.20
N ASP A 51 1.24 10.90 5.48
CA ASP A 51 -0.03 11.40 6.02
C ASP A 51 -0.44 12.75 5.40
N SER A 52 0.52 13.49 4.86
CA SER A 52 0.29 14.73 4.10
C SER A 52 -0.33 14.49 2.72
N TRP A 53 -0.35 13.25 2.22
CA TRP A 53 -0.96 12.93 0.93
C TRP A 53 -2.47 12.69 1.08
N SER A 54 -3.25 13.45 0.33
CA SER A 54 -4.67 13.14 0.18
C SER A 54 -4.87 11.80 -0.54
N ARG A 55 -6.02 11.16 -0.33
CA ARG A 55 -6.41 9.94 -1.06
C ARG A 55 -6.32 10.12 -2.59
N ILE A 56 -6.72 11.29 -3.10
CA ILE A 56 -6.63 11.61 -4.53
C ILE A 56 -5.17 11.61 -4.99
N LYS A 57 -4.27 12.20 -4.19
CA LYS A 57 -2.83 12.23 -4.49
C LYS A 57 -2.24 10.83 -4.52
N VAL A 58 -2.55 9.99 -3.52
CA VAL A 58 -2.12 8.58 -3.48
C VAL A 58 -2.56 7.84 -4.74
N LEU A 59 -3.85 7.92 -5.09
CA LEU A 59 -4.38 7.24 -6.26
C LEU A 59 -3.77 7.74 -7.58
N LYS A 60 -3.52 9.06 -7.68
CA LYS A 60 -2.84 9.64 -8.85
C LYS A 60 -1.41 9.11 -8.97
N ALA A 61 -0.63 9.17 -7.89
CA ALA A 61 0.75 8.68 -7.86
C ALA A 61 0.85 7.20 -8.29
N ILE A 62 -0.02 6.35 -7.76
CA ILE A 62 -0.08 4.93 -8.13
C ILE A 62 -0.40 4.76 -9.62
N ARG A 63 -1.41 5.48 -10.14
CA ARG A 63 -1.78 5.37 -11.57
C ARG A 63 -0.65 5.84 -12.48
N ASP A 64 0.00 6.94 -12.13
CA ASP A 64 1.08 7.51 -12.94
C ASP A 64 2.28 6.55 -12.99
N VAL A 65 2.69 6.00 -11.83
CA VAL A 65 3.74 4.98 -11.75
C VAL A 65 3.35 3.69 -12.47
N ALA A 66 2.12 3.22 -12.32
CA ALA A 66 1.65 2.02 -12.99
C ALA A 66 1.53 2.18 -14.51
N LYS A 67 1.30 3.40 -15.00
CA LYS A 67 1.24 3.68 -16.45
C LYS A 67 2.63 3.66 -17.07
N ASN A 68 3.61 4.24 -16.37
CA ASN A 68 4.99 4.38 -16.85
C ASN A 68 5.98 3.94 -15.76
N PRO A 69 6.10 2.63 -15.46
CA PRO A 69 6.95 2.16 -14.38
C PRO A 69 8.43 2.25 -14.77
N THR A 70 9.28 2.56 -13.80
CA THR A 70 10.74 2.50 -14.00
C THR A 70 11.25 1.07 -14.06
N LEU A 71 10.51 0.14 -13.45
CA LEU A 71 10.79 -1.30 -13.50
C LEU A 71 9.48 -2.07 -13.67
N ARG A 72 9.44 -2.97 -14.65
CA ARG A 72 8.35 -3.95 -14.82
C ARG A 72 8.94 -5.35 -14.90
N GLN A 73 8.42 -6.27 -14.07
CA GLN A 73 8.83 -7.67 -14.03
C GLN A 73 7.59 -8.55 -13.86
N GLY A 74 7.17 -9.23 -14.92
CA GLY A 74 5.90 -9.96 -14.93
C GLY A 74 4.73 -9.03 -14.63
N ASN A 75 3.92 -9.39 -13.63
CA ASN A 75 2.81 -8.54 -13.16
C ASN A 75 3.24 -7.50 -12.12
N MET A 76 4.52 -7.41 -11.75
CA MET A 76 5.02 -6.44 -10.77
C MET A 76 5.50 -5.17 -11.46
N PHE A 77 5.28 -4.03 -10.81
CA PHE A 77 5.81 -2.73 -11.24
C PHE A 77 6.43 -1.97 -10.07
N GLU A 78 7.46 -1.16 -10.35
CA GLU A 78 8.01 -0.16 -9.44
C GLU A 78 8.22 1.17 -10.15
N GLY A 79 8.15 2.25 -9.38
CA GLY A 79 8.48 3.60 -9.83
C GLY A 79 8.52 4.60 -8.68
N ILE A 80 8.75 5.87 -8.98
CA ILE A 80 8.87 6.94 -7.98
C ILE A 80 7.85 8.03 -8.29
N SER A 81 7.20 8.57 -7.26
CA SER A 81 6.33 9.74 -7.35
C SER A 81 6.55 10.63 -6.14
N ASP A 82 6.87 11.92 -6.36
CA ASP A 82 7.18 12.89 -5.32
C ASP A 82 8.18 12.37 -4.26
N GLY A 83 9.25 11.70 -4.72
CA GLY A 83 10.27 11.10 -3.85
C GLY A 83 9.89 9.75 -3.22
N VAL A 84 8.61 9.39 -3.20
CA VAL A 84 8.13 8.11 -2.67
C VAL A 84 8.32 7.02 -3.71
N LYS A 85 9.09 5.99 -3.37
CA LYS A 85 9.20 4.77 -4.19
C LYS A 85 7.95 3.92 -3.97
N ILE A 86 7.30 3.51 -5.06
CA ILE A 86 6.05 2.76 -5.07
C ILE A 86 6.29 1.43 -5.75
N LYS A 87 5.83 0.35 -5.12
CA LYS A 87 5.75 -0.98 -5.71
C LYS A 87 4.30 -1.40 -5.82
N GLY A 88 3.97 -2.12 -6.88
CA GLY A 88 2.64 -2.68 -7.03
C GLY A 88 2.61 -3.89 -7.96
N TYR A 89 1.41 -4.42 -8.12
CA TYR A 89 1.14 -5.57 -8.97
C TYR A 89 -0.13 -5.33 -9.77
N TYR A 90 -0.12 -5.77 -11.02
CA TYR A 90 -1.30 -5.86 -11.87
C TYR A 90 -2.06 -7.16 -11.63
N ASP A 91 -3.37 -7.16 -11.89
CA ASP A 91 -4.18 -8.37 -12.03
C ASP A 91 -4.01 -9.00 -13.42
N ASN A 92 -4.76 -10.06 -13.70
CA ASN A 92 -4.74 -10.76 -14.99
C ASN A 92 -5.35 -9.95 -16.15
N MET A 93 -5.94 -8.78 -15.88
CA MET A 93 -6.49 -7.86 -16.87
C MET A 93 -5.61 -6.60 -17.01
N ASP A 94 -4.35 -6.64 -16.54
CA ASP A 94 -3.40 -5.53 -16.52
C ASP A 94 -3.91 -4.28 -15.75
N ARG A 95 -4.85 -4.44 -14.82
CA ARG A 95 -5.31 -3.37 -13.92
C ARG A 95 -4.51 -3.41 -12.64
N VAL A 96 -4.27 -2.25 -12.02
CA VAL A 96 -3.58 -2.21 -10.71
C VAL A 96 -4.39 -2.99 -9.68
N ASN A 97 -3.83 -4.10 -9.22
CA ASN A 97 -4.39 -4.94 -8.17
C ASN A 97 -3.98 -4.41 -6.79
N THR A 98 -2.69 -4.16 -6.56
CA THR A 98 -2.24 -3.59 -5.28
C THR A 98 -1.05 -2.68 -5.50
N ALA A 99 -0.88 -1.69 -4.64
CA ALA A 99 0.27 -0.81 -4.63
C ALA A 99 0.50 -0.24 -3.22
N PHE A 100 1.77 -0.10 -2.85
CA PHE A 100 2.22 0.37 -1.54
C PHE A 100 3.57 1.09 -1.67
N PRO A 101 3.89 2.03 -0.76
CA PRO A 101 5.19 2.66 -0.77
C PRO A 101 6.24 1.71 -0.20
N ILE A 102 7.46 1.82 -0.70
CA ILE A 102 8.63 1.11 -0.17
C ILE A 102 9.64 2.13 0.32
N ARG A 103 10.27 1.83 1.46
CA ARG A 103 11.37 2.61 2.03
C ARG A 103 12.70 2.14 1.48
#